data_AF-A0A2H3P4L4-F1
#
_entry.id   AF-A0A2H3P4L4-F1
#
_cell.length_a   1.000
_cell.length_b   1.000
_cell.length_c   1.000
_cell.angle_alpha   90.00
_cell.angle_beta   90.00
_cell.angle_gamma   90.00
#
_symmetry.space_group_name_H-M   'P 1'
#
loop_
_entity.id
_entity.type
_entity.pdbx_description
1 polymer ?
#
loop_
_entity_poly.entity_id
_entity_poly.type
_entity_poly.pdbx_seq_one_letter_code
_entity_poly.pdbx_strand_id
1 'polypeptide(L)' 'MTNEIQSQCTACAHLNRTADSQTCEAFPEGIPEEILTNQHDHHRPYPGDQSVRFELAPIPEAKREAVAS' A
#
# COMPACT_ATOMS: atom_id res chain seq x y z
N MET A 1 -0.33 -12.23 -21.65
CA MET A 1 0.37 -11.99 -20.37
C MET A 1 -0.50 -11.03 -19.61
N THR A 2 -1.21 -11.51 -18.60
CA THR A 2 -2.21 -10.75 -17.84
C THR A 2 -1.56 -9.50 -17.28
N ASN A 3 -2.14 -8.34 -17.56
CA ASN A 3 -1.74 -7.06 -16.98
C ASN A 3 -2.14 -7.07 -15.50
N GLU A 4 -1.32 -7.73 -14.69
CA GLU A 4 -1.50 -7.92 -13.25
C GLU A 4 -1.52 -6.57 -12.53
N ILE A 5 -2.71 -6.20 -12.04
CA ILE A 5 -2.90 -4.97 -11.28
C ILE A 5 -2.19 -5.15 -9.93
N GLN A 6 -1.06 -4.45 -9.74
CA GLN A 6 -0.34 -4.48 -8.48
C GLN A 6 -1.16 -3.84 -7.36
N SER A 7 -1.18 -4.48 -6.18
CA SER A 7 -1.86 -3.96 -5.00
C SER A 7 -1.30 -2.61 -4.58
N GLN A 8 -2.18 -1.62 -4.31
CA GLN A 8 -1.78 -0.31 -3.77
C GLN A 8 -0.99 -0.47 -2.46
N CYS A 9 -1.21 -1.55 -1.68
CA CYS A 9 -0.45 -1.85 -0.47
C CYS A 9 1.06 -1.84 -0.72
N THR A 10 1.51 -2.41 -1.85
CA THR A 10 2.95 -2.58 -2.14
C THR A 10 3.69 -1.25 -2.26
N ALA A 11 3.00 -0.22 -2.76
CA ALA A 11 3.52 1.14 -2.91
C ALA A 11 3.28 2.02 -1.67
N CYS A 12 2.49 1.56 -0.70
CA CYS A 12 2.11 2.34 0.47
C CYS A 12 3.25 2.47 1.50
N ALA A 13 3.40 3.66 2.10
CA ALA A 13 4.35 3.94 3.16
C ALA A 13 4.02 3.18 4.46
N HIS A 14 2.72 3.00 4.76
CA HIS A 14 2.24 2.36 5.98
C HIS A 14 2.28 0.83 5.98
N LEU A 15 2.62 0.18 4.85
CA LEU A 15 2.71 -1.27 4.78
C LEU A 15 3.86 -1.77 5.66
N ASN A 16 3.56 -2.68 6.60
CA ASN A 16 4.57 -3.34 7.39
C ASN A 16 5.28 -4.42 6.56
N ARG A 17 6.48 -4.09 6.08
CA ARG A 17 7.31 -4.99 5.25
C ARG A 17 8.16 -5.97 6.07
N THR A 18 8.14 -5.86 7.39
CA THR A 18 8.94 -6.68 8.30
C THR A 18 8.14 -7.73 9.05
N ALA A 19 6.80 -7.63 9.04
CA ALA A 19 5.93 -8.61 9.66
C ALA A 19 5.75 -9.85 8.77
N ASP A 20 5.62 -11.01 9.41
CA ASP A 20 5.26 -12.27 8.74
C ASP A 20 3.83 -12.24 8.15
N SER A 21 3.00 -11.28 8.55
CA SER A 21 1.62 -11.11 8.10
C SER A 21 1.39 -9.76 7.42
N GLN A 22 0.44 -9.72 6.48
CA GLN A 22 0.03 -8.50 5.76
C GLN A 22 -0.70 -7.55 6.71
N THR A 23 0.06 -6.66 7.36
CA THR A 23 -0.42 -5.67 8.32
C THR A 23 0.03 -4.27 7.92
N CYS A 24 -0.69 -3.25 8.40
CA CYS A 24 -0.31 -1.84 8.24
C CYS A 24 -0.82 -1.04 9.45
N GLU A 25 -0.50 0.26 9.50
CA GLU A 25 -0.94 1.15 10.58
C GLU A 25 -2.48 1.21 10.71
N ALA A 26 -3.20 1.16 9.58
CA ALA A 26 -4.67 1.11 9.56
C ALA A 26 -5.24 -0.19 10.12
N PHE A 27 -4.57 -1.32 9.86
CA PHE A 27 -5.01 -2.68 10.22
C PHE A 27 -3.85 -3.46 10.86
N PRO A 28 -3.54 -3.19 12.14
CA PRO A 28 -2.42 -3.84 12.83
C PRO A 28 -2.66 -5.34 13.06
N GLU A 29 -3.93 -5.77 13.10
CA GLU A 29 -4.32 -7.18 13.28
C GLU A 29 -4.43 -7.97 11.97
N GLY A 30 -4.36 -7.29 10.81
CA GLY A 30 -4.44 -7.92 9.50
C GLY A 30 -5.28 -7.12 8.49
N ILE A 31 -4.75 -6.94 7.28
CA ILE A 31 -5.42 -6.17 6.23
C ILE A 31 -6.54 -7.02 5.58
N PRO A 32 -7.76 -6.48 5.43
CA PRO A 32 -8.86 -7.17 4.73
C PRO A 32 -8.51 -7.53 3.27
N GLU A 33 -9.02 -8.67 2.78
CA GLU A 33 -8.76 -9.13 1.41
C GLU A 33 -9.21 -8.10 0.35
N GLU A 34 -10.33 -7.41 0.58
CA GLU A 34 -10.87 -6.36 -0.30
C GLU A 34 -9.89 -5.21 -0.49
N ILE A 35 -9.12 -4.89 0.55
CA ILE A 35 -8.09 -3.85 0.54
C ILE A 35 -6.82 -4.39 -0.16
N LEU A 36 -6.41 -5.63 0.17
CA LEU A 36 -5.25 -6.28 -0.45
C LEU A 36 -5.41 -6.45 -1.97
N THR A 37 -6.61 -6.74 -2.44
CA THR A 37 -6.94 -7.03 -3.84
C THR A 37 -7.34 -5.79 -4.64
N ASN A 38 -7.20 -4.57 -4.08
CA ASN A 38 -7.65 -3.31 -4.70
C ASN A 38 -9.16 -3.25 -5.03
N GLN A 39 -10.01 -4.06 -4.38
CA GLN A 39 -11.47 -3.91 -4.53
C GLN A 39 -11.96 -2.60 -3.90
N HIS A 40 -11.22 -2.08 -2.91
CA HIS A 40 -11.42 -0.75 -2.34
C HIS A 40 -10.20 0.15 -2.57
N ASP A 41 -10.45 1.41 -2.88
CA ASP A 41 -9.44 2.42 -3.11
C ASP A 41 -8.87 2.94 -1.78
N HIS A 42 -7.55 2.85 -1.59
CA HIS A 42 -6.88 3.19 -0.33
C HIS A 42 -6.90 4.69 -0.01
N HIS A 43 -7.30 5.54 -0.97
CA HIS A 43 -7.55 6.97 -0.75
C HIS A 43 -8.92 7.24 -0.12
N ARG A 44 -9.82 6.24 -0.09
CA ARG A 44 -11.17 6.39 0.46
C ARG A 44 -11.25 5.82 1.88
N PRO A 45 -12.09 6.41 2.74
CA PRO A 45 -12.39 5.82 4.05
C PRO A 45 -12.89 4.39 3.93
N TYR A 46 -12.48 3.55 4.88
CA TYR A 46 -12.90 2.16 4.99
C TYR A 46 -13.22 1.83 6.47
N PRO A 47 -14.26 1.05 6.77
CA PRO A 47 -14.60 0.71 8.15
C PRO A 47 -13.41 0.17 8.95
N GLY A 48 -13.04 0.87 10.03
CA GLY A 48 -11.95 0.46 10.92
C GLY A 48 -10.54 0.92 10.51
N ASP A 49 -10.39 1.74 9.45
CA ASP A 49 -9.07 2.15 8.93
C ASP A 49 -8.27 3.13 9.81
N GLN A 50 -8.79 3.48 10.99
CA GLN A 50 -8.16 4.42 11.93
C GLN A 50 -7.84 5.82 11.33
N SER A 51 -8.55 6.21 10.26
CA SER A 51 -8.33 7.45 9.49
C SER A 51 -6.99 7.48 8.73
N VAL A 52 -6.31 6.35 8.59
CA VAL A 52 -5.07 6.23 7.82
C VAL A 52 -5.43 6.10 6.33
N ARG A 53 -4.74 6.86 5.48
CA ARG A 53 -4.96 6.89 4.03
C ARG A 53 -3.69 6.44 3.31
N PHE A 54 -3.85 6.16 2.03
CA PHE A 54 -2.70 5.88 1.18
C PHE A 54 -1.69 7.03 1.17
N GLU A 55 -0.43 6.68 1.37
CA GLU A 55 0.72 7.55 1.16
C GLU A 55 1.79 6.75 0.41
N LEU A 56 2.43 7.35 -0.59
CA LEU A 56 3.49 6.67 -1.35
C LEU A 56 4.75 6.50 -0.49
N ALA A 57 5.31 5.29 -0.50
CA ALA A 57 6.62 5.06 0.08
C ALA A 57 7.68 5.96 -0.61
N PRO A 58 8.63 6.53 0.14
CA PRO A 58 9.65 7.40 -0.44
C PRO A 58 10.47 6.63 -1.47
N ILE A 59 10.71 7.26 -2.63
CA ILE A 59 11.58 6.70 -3.66
C ILE A 59 13.02 6.75 -3.13
N PRO A 60 13.75 5.61 -3.05
CA PRO A 60 15.13 5.61 -2.60
C PRO A 60 15.99 6.48 -3.53
N GLU A 61 16.96 7.16 -2.93
CA GLU A 61 17.77 8.19 -3.58
C GLU A 61 18.41 7.73 -4.90
N ALA A 62 18.76 6.44 -4.96
CA ALA A 62 19.37 5.75 -6.10
C ALA A 62 18.45 5.53 -7.31
N LYS A 63 17.13 5.73 -7.21
CA LYS A 63 16.17 5.55 -8.33
C LYS A 63 15.70 6.86 -8.96
N ARG A 64 16.20 8.00 -8.50
CA ARG A 64 15.73 9.35 -8.91
C ARG A 64 16.32 9.82 -10.24
N GLU A 65 17.32 9.13 -10.78
CA GLU A 65 18.06 9.53 -11.99
C GLU A 65 17.38 9.15 -13.32
N ALA A 66 16.17 8.57 -13.30
CA ALA A 66 15.51 8.02 -14.49
C ALA A 66 14.36 8.87 -15.07
N VAL A 67 14.09 10.08 -14.55
CA VAL A 67 12.94 10.92 -15.01
C VAL A 67 13.34 12.27 -15.63
N ALA A 68 14.63 12.47 -15.90
CA ALA A 68 15.14 13.63 -16.61
C ALA A 68 15.81 13.19 -17.93
N SER A 69 15.01 12.80 -18.93
CA SER A 69 15.43 12.66 -20.34
C SER A 69 14.23 12.79 -21.26
#